data_AF-A0A1R0GU22-F1
#
_entry.id   AF-A0A1R0GU22-F1
#
_cell.length_a   1.000
_cell.length_b   1.000
_cell.length_c   1.000
_cell.angle_alpha   90.00
_cell.angle_beta   90.00
_cell.angle_gamma   90.00
#
_symmetry.space_group_name_H-M   'P 1'
#
loop_
_entity.id
_entity.type
_entity.pdbx_description
1 polymer ?
#
loop_
_entity_poly.entity_id
_entity_poly.type
_entity_poly.pdbx_seq_one_letter_code
_entity_poly.pdbx_strand_id
1 'polypeptide(L)'
;TAISTNATTAAFSVLDFFGSPDTPFARITYKDAIRVLQQSGHPFAFPPTLGRPLQTEHELFLTNIHFNATPTFVYNYPKHIKPFYMKTNGDGGSSSGSDPLEKGLETVACVDLLVPNFAELAGGSLREDDYDILKQNISNLEDGSSSNIEPSLQWYLDTRKYGSTPHGGFGLGFDRYVQFVTNTKNIRDVVLFPRYFNHCLY
;
A
#
# COMPACT_ATOMS: atom_id res chain seq x y z
N THR A 1 23.80 4.32 12.06
CA THR A 1 24.10 3.64 13.34
C THR A 1 23.21 2.42 13.42
N ALA A 2 23.83 1.24 13.48
CA ALA A 2 23.16 -0.05 13.33
C ALA A 2 22.15 -0.31 14.46
N ILE A 3 21.00 -0.86 14.09
CA ILE A 3 19.94 -1.31 15.00
C ILE A 3 20.49 -2.47 15.83
N SER A 4 20.48 -2.30 17.15
CA SER A 4 20.80 -3.34 18.14
C SER A 4 19.66 -4.36 18.18
N THR A 5 19.90 -5.54 17.62
CA THR A 5 18.98 -6.67 17.55
C THR A 5 19.06 -7.53 18.80
N ASN A 6 18.06 -7.42 19.70
CA ASN A 6 17.83 -8.39 20.78
C ASN A 6 16.35 -8.80 20.88
N ALA A 7 15.65 -8.82 19.75
CA ALA A 7 14.46 -9.63 19.56
C ALA A 7 14.82 -10.65 18.48
N THR A 8 14.76 -11.93 18.82
CA THR A 8 15.06 -13.06 17.95
C THR A 8 14.18 -12.97 16.71
N THR A 9 14.67 -12.32 15.66
CA THR A 9 13.96 -12.13 14.41
C THR A 9 14.04 -13.48 13.71
N ALA A 10 12.90 -14.16 13.56
CA ALA A 10 12.85 -15.39 12.77
C ALA A 10 13.48 -15.12 11.40
N ALA A 11 14.46 -15.92 11.01
CA ALA A 11 15.14 -15.75 9.74
C ALA A 11 14.18 -16.14 8.61
N PHE A 12 13.54 -15.15 8.00
CA PHE A 12 12.73 -15.35 6.80
C PHE A 12 13.60 -15.92 5.67
N SER A 13 13.27 -17.12 5.19
CA SER A 13 13.78 -17.60 3.92
C SER A 13 12.83 -17.21 2.80
N VAL A 14 13.35 -16.78 1.65
CA VAL A 14 12.53 -16.62 0.44
C VAL A 14 11.83 -17.93 0.07
N LEU A 15 12.39 -19.08 0.45
CA LEU A 15 11.74 -20.38 0.26
C LEU A 15 10.48 -20.50 1.11
N ASP A 16 10.37 -19.83 2.26
CA ASP A 16 9.15 -19.84 3.08
C ASP A 16 8.01 -19.07 2.40
N PHE A 17 8.33 -18.09 1.54
CA PHE A 17 7.36 -17.41 0.68
C PHE A 17 6.71 -18.35 -0.34
N PHE A 18 7.50 -19.26 -0.91
CA PHE A 18 7.07 -20.16 -1.99
C PHE A 18 6.73 -21.58 -1.52
N GLY A 19 7.12 -21.94 -0.30
CA GLY A 19 7.35 -23.33 0.10
C GLY A 19 6.34 -23.96 1.05
N SER A 20 5.31 -23.24 1.51
CA SER A 20 4.22 -23.86 2.27
C SER A 20 2.86 -23.30 1.84
N PRO A 21 2.03 -24.06 1.09
CA PRO A 21 0.68 -23.65 0.74
C PRO A 21 -0.27 -23.53 1.96
N ASP A 22 0.16 -24.00 3.14
CA ASP A 22 -0.69 -24.13 4.32
C ASP A 22 -0.67 -22.89 5.23
N THR A 23 0.27 -21.96 5.05
CA THR A 23 0.32 -20.72 5.84
C THR A 23 -0.26 -19.56 5.04
N PRO A 24 -1.49 -19.08 5.34
CA PRO A 24 -2.06 -17.96 4.63
C PRO A 24 -1.28 -16.67 4.92
N PHE A 25 -1.23 -15.78 3.94
CA PHE A 25 -0.68 -14.43 4.16
C PHE A 25 -1.50 -13.73 5.25
N ALA A 26 -0.80 -13.03 6.14
CA ALA A 26 -1.43 -12.22 7.17
C ALA A 26 -2.22 -11.08 6.52
N ARG A 27 -3.28 -10.61 7.18
CA ARG A 27 -4.13 -9.52 6.69
C ARG A 27 -4.45 -8.59 7.84
N ILE A 28 -4.30 -7.30 7.62
CA ILE A 28 -4.57 -6.27 8.61
C ILE A 28 -5.14 -5.02 7.94
N THR A 29 -6.13 -4.37 8.55
CA THR A 29 -6.56 -3.07 8.06
C THR A 29 -5.49 -2.01 8.35
N TYR A 30 -5.41 -0.95 7.57
CA TYR A 30 -4.54 0.19 7.86
C TYR A 30 -4.76 0.72 9.29
N LYS A 31 -6.02 0.79 9.75
CA LYS A 31 -6.38 1.28 11.08
C LYS A 31 -5.79 0.39 12.18
N ASP A 32 -5.97 -0.93 12.06
CA ASP A 32 -5.43 -1.89 13.01
C ASP A 32 -3.90 -1.90 12.98
N ALA A 33 -3.29 -1.73 11.80
CA ALA A 33 -1.85 -1.60 11.66
C ALA A 33 -1.31 -0.40 12.44
N ILE A 34 -1.93 0.78 12.33
CA ILE A 34 -1.56 1.97 13.12
C ILE A 34 -1.70 1.68 14.62
N ARG A 35 -2.78 1.02 15.06
CA ARG A 35 -2.99 0.65 16.46
C ARG A 35 -1.88 -0.26 16.99
N VAL A 36 -1.55 -1.32 16.24
CA VAL A 36 -0.45 -2.25 16.56
C VAL A 36 0.88 -1.49 16.69
N LEU A 37 1.18 -0.61 15.73
CA LEU A 37 2.42 0.16 15.73
C LEU A 37 2.49 1.09 16.94
N GLN A 38 1.42 1.82 17.26
CA GLN A 38 1.36 2.73 18.41
C GLN A 38 1.46 1.99 19.76
N GLN A 39 0.90 0.78 19.86
CA GLN A 39 0.92 -0.03 21.08
C GLN A 39 2.20 -0.87 21.24
N SER A 40 3.04 -0.97 20.21
CA SER A 40 4.24 -1.82 20.21
C SER A 40 5.31 -1.39 21.22
N GLY A 41 5.33 -0.12 21.63
CA GLY A 41 6.43 0.47 22.40
C GLY A 41 7.75 0.58 21.61
N HIS A 42 7.75 0.27 20.32
CA HIS A 42 8.95 0.35 19.47
C HIS A 42 9.28 1.81 19.14
N PRO A 43 10.55 2.24 19.27
CA PRO A 43 10.96 3.61 18.98
C PRO A 43 11.08 3.83 17.46
N PHE A 44 9.98 4.20 16.81
CA PHE A 44 9.98 4.59 15.39
C PHE A 44 10.57 5.99 15.19
N ALA A 45 11.34 6.19 14.12
CA ALA A 45 11.85 7.51 13.75
C ALA A 45 10.71 8.46 13.32
N PHE A 46 9.69 7.90 12.67
CA PHE A 46 8.47 8.57 12.27
C PHE A 46 7.30 8.02 13.08
N PRO A 47 6.63 8.82 13.93
CA PRO A 47 5.52 8.31 14.72
C PRO A 47 4.36 7.77 13.86
N PRO A 48 3.90 6.53 14.09
CA PRO A 48 2.75 5.98 13.36
C PRO A 48 1.50 6.80 13.70
N THR A 49 1.00 7.53 12.69
CA THR A 49 -0.08 8.50 12.85
C THR A 49 -1.25 8.16 11.93
N LEU A 50 -2.47 8.11 12.48
CA LEU A 50 -3.67 7.86 11.70
C LEU A 50 -3.85 8.93 10.61
N GLY A 51 -4.17 8.51 9.39
CA GLY A 51 -4.31 9.39 8.23
C GLY A 51 -3.00 9.75 7.54
N ARG A 52 -1.86 9.19 7.96
CA ARG A 52 -0.55 9.32 7.28
C ARG A 52 -0.13 8.00 6.63
N PRO A 53 0.64 8.03 5.52
CA PRO A 53 1.20 6.83 4.94
C PRO A 53 2.07 6.06 5.93
N LEU A 54 2.06 4.73 5.82
CA LEU A 54 3.06 3.91 6.49
C LEU A 54 4.46 4.24 5.92
N GLN A 55 5.48 4.07 6.75
CA GLN A 55 6.87 4.23 6.36
C GLN A 55 7.49 2.83 6.30
N THR A 56 8.62 2.68 5.61
CA THR A 56 9.30 1.39 5.50
C THR A 56 9.56 0.74 6.86
N GLU A 57 9.91 1.51 7.90
CA GLU A 57 10.10 0.96 9.26
C GLU A 57 8.82 0.37 9.86
N HIS A 58 7.66 0.96 9.56
CA HIS A 58 6.36 0.45 10.00
C HIS A 58 6.01 -0.86 9.29
N GLU A 59 6.19 -0.90 7.97
CA GLU A 59 5.94 -2.07 7.13
C GLU A 59 6.83 -3.26 7.52
N LEU A 60 8.11 -2.98 7.77
CA LEU A 60 9.08 -3.98 8.24
C LEU A 60 8.76 -4.45 9.66
N PHE A 61 8.33 -3.58 10.56
CA PHE A 61 7.89 -4.00 11.90
C PHE A 61 6.69 -4.95 11.81
N LEU A 62 5.68 -4.61 11.01
CA LEU A 62 4.48 -5.43 10.84
C LEU A 62 4.83 -6.83 10.33
N THR A 63 5.63 -6.91 9.27
CA THR A 63 6.00 -8.18 8.64
C THR A 63 7.00 -8.99 9.46
N ASN A 64 8.11 -8.38 9.88
CA ASN A 64 9.21 -9.10 10.53
C ASN A 64 8.92 -9.42 12.00
N ILE A 65 8.26 -8.52 12.73
CA ILE A 65 8.10 -8.62 14.18
C ILE A 65 6.67 -9.03 14.53
N HIS A 66 5.68 -8.25 14.15
CA HIS A 66 4.29 -8.51 14.57
C HIS A 66 3.72 -9.80 13.98
N PHE A 67 3.93 -10.03 12.68
CA PHE A 67 3.51 -11.24 11.98
C PHE A 67 4.62 -12.29 11.84
N ASN A 68 5.72 -12.17 12.60
CA ASN A 68 6.80 -13.16 12.67
C ASN A 68 7.29 -13.64 11.29
N ALA A 69 7.82 -12.71 10.49
CA ALA A 69 8.33 -12.99 9.15
C ALA A 69 7.28 -13.53 8.15
N THR A 70 6.03 -13.07 8.23
CA THR A 70 4.96 -13.50 7.31
C THR A 70 4.61 -12.40 6.29
N PRO A 71 4.46 -12.73 5.00
CA PRO A 71 3.90 -11.81 4.00
C PRO A 71 2.53 -11.31 4.44
N THR A 72 2.32 -10.00 4.37
CA THR A 72 1.18 -9.34 4.99
C THR A 72 0.49 -8.41 4.00
N PHE A 73 -0.81 -8.59 3.82
CA PHE A 73 -1.67 -7.62 3.14
C PHE A 73 -2.14 -6.57 4.12
N VAL A 74 -1.78 -5.31 3.88
CA VAL A 74 -2.39 -4.16 4.55
C VAL A 74 -3.45 -3.59 3.63
N TYR A 75 -4.68 -3.40 4.11
CA TYR A 75 -5.79 -2.98 3.26
C TYR A 75 -6.65 -1.88 3.88
N ASN A 76 -7.52 -1.26 3.08
CA ASN A 76 -8.41 -0.18 3.49
C ASN A 76 -7.69 1.08 4.01
N TYR A 77 -6.77 1.61 3.21
CA TYR A 77 -6.10 2.88 3.51
C TYR A 77 -7.06 4.07 3.41
N PRO A 78 -6.76 5.19 4.10
CA PRO A 78 -7.53 6.43 4.00
C PRO A 78 -7.54 6.97 2.57
N LYS A 79 -8.70 7.45 2.12
CA LYS A 79 -8.90 7.94 0.75
C LYS A 79 -7.96 9.10 0.40
N HIS A 80 -7.76 10.06 1.31
CA HIS A 80 -6.98 11.27 1.04
C HIS A 80 -5.48 11.03 0.85
N ILE A 81 -4.96 9.84 1.18
CA ILE A 81 -3.56 9.46 0.93
C ILE A 81 -3.40 8.43 -0.19
N LYS A 82 -4.49 8.13 -0.92
CA LYS A 82 -4.49 7.18 -2.03
C LYS A 82 -5.02 7.83 -3.31
N PRO A 83 -4.70 7.30 -4.49
CA PRO A 83 -5.13 7.85 -5.77
C PRO A 83 -6.66 7.97 -5.95
N PHE A 84 -7.10 8.98 -6.69
CA PHE A 84 -8.51 9.33 -6.94
C PHE A 84 -9.36 8.22 -7.59
N TYR A 85 -8.72 7.29 -8.29
CA TYR A 85 -9.39 6.22 -9.03
C TYR A 85 -9.75 5.02 -8.16
N MET A 86 -9.33 4.98 -6.89
CA MET A 86 -9.60 3.84 -6.01
C MET A 86 -11.04 3.90 -5.51
N LYS A 87 -11.75 2.75 -5.57
CA LYS A 87 -13.14 2.65 -5.11
C LYS A 87 -13.23 2.92 -3.61
N THR A 88 -14.14 3.78 -3.20
CA THR A 88 -14.44 3.98 -1.78
C THR A 88 -15.12 2.73 -1.20
N ASN A 89 -14.76 2.35 0.04
CA ASN A 89 -15.54 1.36 0.77
C ASN A 89 -16.91 1.99 1.09
N GLY A 90 -17.96 1.60 0.36
CA GLY A 90 -19.31 2.22 0.33
C GLY A 90 -20.08 2.26 1.65
N ASP A 91 -19.43 1.89 2.74
CA ASP A 91 -19.91 2.09 4.09
C ASP A 91 -19.51 3.51 4.51
N GLY A 92 -20.42 4.47 4.34
CA GLY A 92 -20.31 5.76 5.00
C GLY A 92 -20.07 5.54 6.50
N GLY A 93 -18.81 5.55 6.94
CA GLY A 93 -18.43 5.37 8.33
C GLY A 93 -18.97 4.14 9.06
N SER A 94 -19.33 3.02 8.40
CA SER A 94 -19.54 1.76 9.14
C SER A 94 -18.21 1.07 9.43
N SER A 95 -17.32 1.81 10.09
CA SER A 95 -16.68 1.21 11.24
C SER A 95 -17.82 0.74 12.17
N SER A 96 -18.05 -0.57 12.21
CA SER A 96 -18.74 -1.19 13.35
C SER A 96 -17.95 -1.01 14.66
N GLY A 97 -16.83 -0.28 14.64
CA GLY A 97 -16.05 0.14 15.78
C GLY A 97 -16.63 1.37 16.47
N SER A 98 -16.81 1.26 17.78
CA SER A 98 -17.15 2.35 18.70
C SER A 98 -16.03 3.39 18.90
N ASP A 99 -14.99 3.36 18.06
CA ASP A 99 -13.74 4.10 18.27
C ASP A 99 -13.85 5.54 17.72
N PRO A 100 -13.72 6.58 18.57
CA PRO A 100 -13.76 7.97 18.14
C PRO A 100 -12.70 8.35 17.10
N LEU A 101 -11.56 7.63 17.03
CA LEU A 101 -10.55 7.83 15.98
C LEU A 101 -11.04 7.35 14.60
N GLU A 102 -12.02 6.46 14.54
CA GLU A 102 -12.50 5.85 13.30
C GLU A 102 -13.60 6.67 12.62
N LYS A 103 -14.27 7.53 13.39
CA LYS A 103 -15.44 8.29 12.94
C LYS A 103 -15.03 9.35 11.93
N GLY A 104 -15.40 9.12 10.67
CA GLY A 104 -15.21 10.07 9.57
C GLY A 104 -13.96 9.85 8.71
N LEU A 105 -13.13 8.84 8.97
CA LEU A 105 -12.02 8.49 8.09
C LEU A 105 -12.49 7.56 6.97
N GLU A 106 -12.85 8.14 5.83
CA GLU A 106 -13.22 7.41 4.61
C GLU A 106 -12.02 6.61 4.08
N THR A 107 -12.25 5.33 3.75
CA THR A 107 -11.21 4.42 3.25
C THR A 107 -11.55 3.93 1.85
N VAL A 108 -10.53 3.49 1.13
CA VAL A 108 -10.67 2.91 -0.22
C VAL A 108 -10.38 1.42 -0.22
N ALA A 109 -11.02 0.68 -1.11
CA ALA A 109 -10.82 -0.74 -1.34
C ALA A 109 -9.46 -1.00 -2.04
N CYS A 110 -8.38 -0.80 -1.29
CA CYS A 110 -7.00 -0.99 -1.74
C CYS A 110 -6.24 -1.95 -0.84
N VAL A 111 -5.14 -2.47 -1.36
CA VAL A 111 -4.27 -3.41 -0.68
C VAL A 111 -2.82 -3.18 -1.08
N ASP A 112 -1.93 -3.20 -0.10
CA ASP A 112 -0.49 -3.23 -0.29
C ASP A 112 0.02 -4.60 0.24
N LEU A 113 0.79 -5.33 -0.58
CA LEU A 113 1.47 -6.57 -0.19
C LEU A 113 2.84 -6.22 0.36
N LEU A 114 3.01 -6.44 1.66
CA LEU A 114 4.27 -6.31 2.36
C LEU A 114 4.96 -7.66 2.45
N VAL A 115 6.26 -7.69 2.16
CA VAL A 115 7.09 -8.88 2.36
C VAL A 115 8.19 -8.62 3.40
N PRO A 116 8.54 -9.62 4.21
CA PRO A 116 9.61 -9.50 5.19
C PRO A 116 10.90 -8.96 4.56
N ASN A 117 11.63 -8.13 5.30
CA ASN A 117 12.91 -7.50 4.91
C ASN A 117 12.88 -6.49 3.74
N PHE A 118 11.86 -6.50 2.87
CA PHE A 118 11.79 -5.61 1.69
C PHE A 118 10.59 -4.66 1.69
N ALA A 119 9.68 -4.79 2.65
CA ALA A 119 8.51 -3.92 2.81
C ALA A 119 7.53 -4.06 1.63
N GLU A 120 6.92 -2.99 1.12
CA GLU A 120 5.96 -3.07 -0.01
C GLU A 120 6.57 -3.67 -1.30
N LEU A 121 5.98 -4.77 -1.76
CA LEU A 121 6.29 -5.44 -3.03
C LEU A 121 5.29 -5.11 -4.14
N ALA A 122 3.99 -5.08 -3.81
CA ALA A 122 2.92 -4.81 -4.76
C ALA A 122 1.82 -3.96 -4.14
N GLY A 123 1.16 -3.15 -4.96
CA GLY A 123 0.04 -2.30 -4.56
C GLY A 123 -1.13 -2.46 -5.52
N GLY A 124 -2.35 -2.53 -5.00
CA GLY A 124 -3.54 -2.77 -5.80
C GLY A 124 -4.80 -2.14 -5.22
N SER A 125 -5.84 -2.07 -6.04
CA SER A 125 -7.15 -1.62 -5.60
C SER A 125 -8.27 -2.10 -6.52
N LEU A 126 -9.49 -2.08 -5.99
CA LEU A 126 -10.67 -1.93 -6.82
C LEU A 126 -10.68 -0.50 -7.41
N ARG A 127 -11.18 -0.38 -8.63
CA ARG A 127 -11.30 0.91 -9.32
C ARG A 127 -12.71 1.43 -9.14
N GLU A 128 -12.85 2.75 -9.04
CA GLU A 128 -14.17 3.36 -9.06
C GLU A 128 -14.86 3.00 -10.38
N ASP A 129 -16.01 2.36 -10.28
CA ASP A 129 -16.80 1.84 -11.39
C ASP A 129 -18.07 2.66 -11.64
N ASP A 130 -18.40 3.58 -10.73
CA ASP A 130 -19.45 4.58 -10.90
C ASP A 130 -18.92 5.83 -11.65
N TYR A 131 -19.65 6.24 -12.70
CA TYR A 131 -19.27 7.37 -13.55
C TYR A 131 -19.30 8.70 -12.78
N ASP A 132 -20.36 8.96 -12.02
CA ASP A 132 -20.58 10.24 -11.36
C ASP A 132 -19.60 10.44 -10.20
N ILE A 133 -19.35 9.38 -9.42
CA ILE A 133 -18.35 9.39 -8.34
C ILE A 133 -16.95 9.61 -8.92
N LEU A 134 -16.57 8.89 -9.98
CA LEU A 134 -15.25 9.05 -10.59
C LEU A 134 -15.07 10.46 -11.19
N LYS A 135 -16.12 10.98 -11.85
CA LYS A 135 -16.11 12.34 -12.39
C LYS A 135 -15.92 13.36 -11.27
N GLN A 136 -16.66 13.23 -10.17
CA GLN A 136 -16.51 14.09 -9.00
C GLN A 136 -15.10 14.00 -8.41
N ASN A 137 -14.53 12.79 -8.28
CA ASN A 137 -13.17 12.61 -7.79
C ASN A 137 -12.13 13.29 -8.68
N ILE A 138 -12.30 13.26 -10.02
CA ILE A 138 -11.43 13.98 -10.96
C ILE A 138 -11.57 15.49 -10.79
N SER A 139 -12.80 16.01 -10.68
CA SER A 139 -13.04 17.44 -10.45
C SER A 139 -12.41 17.93 -9.15
N ASN A 140 -12.38 17.11 -8.10
CA ASN A 140 -11.71 17.44 -6.84
C ASN A 140 -10.17 17.50 -6.94
N LEU A 141 -9.57 17.04 -8.05
CA LEU A 141 -8.13 17.24 -8.31
C LEU A 141 -7.83 18.58 -8.98
N GLU A 142 -8.84 19.22 -9.57
CA GLU A 142 -8.71 20.44 -10.38
C GLU A 142 -8.64 21.72 -9.52
N ASP A 143 -7.89 21.67 -8.41
CA ASP A 143 -7.63 22.80 -7.51
C ASP A 143 -6.89 23.94 -8.27
N GLY A 144 -7.66 24.77 -8.98
CA GLY A 144 -7.33 26.13 -9.41
C GLY A 144 -6.30 26.32 -10.54
N SER A 145 -5.55 25.31 -10.97
CA SER A 145 -4.45 25.49 -11.97
C SER A 145 -4.51 24.61 -13.21
N SER A 146 -5.39 23.60 -13.24
CA SER A 146 -5.40 22.55 -14.26
C SER A 146 -6.79 22.36 -14.86
N SER A 147 -7.29 23.36 -15.59
CA SER A 147 -8.62 23.39 -16.21
C SER A 147 -8.84 22.39 -17.37
N ASN A 148 -8.01 21.34 -17.48
CA ASN A 148 -7.98 20.42 -18.61
C ASN A 148 -7.86 18.94 -18.21
N ILE A 149 -8.00 18.58 -16.91
CA ILE A 149 -7.86 17.18 -16.50
C ILE A 149 -9.06 16.37 -16.97
N GLU A 150 -10.29 16.87 -16.82
CA GLU A 150 -11.49 16.17 -17.28
C GLU A 150 -11.46 15.86 -18.80
N PRO A 151 -11.18 16.82 -19.71
CA PRO A 151 -11.05 16.52 -21.14
C PRO A 151 -9.96 15.48 -21.46
N SER A 152 -8.84 15.48 -20.74
CA SER A 152 -7.74 14.54 -20.96
C SER A 152 -8.05 13.10 -20.50
N LEU A 153 -8.96 12.96 -19.53
CA LEU A 153 -9.39 11.69 -18.95
C LEU A 153 -10.78 11.26 -19.44
N GLN A 154 -11.37 11.94 -20.43
CA GLN A 154 -12.69 11.60 -20.96
C GLN A 154 -12.76 10.13 -21.42
N TRP A 155 -11.71 9.64 -22.09
CA TRP A 155 -11.63 8.23 -22.51
C TRP A 155 -11.69 7.25 -21.32
N TYR A 156 -11.16 7.64 -20.16
CA TYR A 156 -11.15 6.84 -18.93
C TYR A 156 -12.52 6.88 -18.22
N LEU A 157 -13.21 8.02 -18.27
CA LEU A 157 -14.59 8.17 -17.83
C LEU A 157 -15.56 7.38 -18.73
N ASP A 158 -15.33 7.37 -20.04
CA ASP A 158 -16.15 6.66 -21.00
C ASP A 158 -16.17 5.14 -20.75
N THR A 159 -15.10 4.57 -20.18
CA THR A 159 -15.11 3.16 -19.77
C THR A 159 -16.11 2.87 -18.64
N ARG A 160 -16.56 3.88 -17.89
CA ARG A 160 -17.63 3.75 -16.88
C ARG A 160 -19.00 4.03 -17.49
N LYS A 161 -19.05 4.90 -18.48
CA LYS A 161 -20.29 5.27 -19.17
C LYS A 161 -20.82 4.16 -20.09
N TYR A 162 -19.93 3.44 -20.78
CA TYR A 162 -20.28 2.46 -21.81
C TYR A 162 -20.02 1.02 -21.35
N GLY A 163 -20.78 0.54 -20.36
CA GLY A 163 -20.73 -0.86 -19.92
C GLY A 163 -19.72 -1.15 -18.80
N SER A 164 -19.70 -0.33 -17.75
CA SER A 164 -18.86 -0.54 -16.57
C SER A 164 -19.19 -1.85 -15.84
N THR A 165 -18.17 -2.45 -15.23
CA THR A 165 -18.29 -3.59 -14.31
C THR A 165 -17.37 -3.39 -13.11
N PRO A 166 -17.68 -3.94 -11.93
CA PRO A 166 -16.72 -3.95 -10.82
C PRO A 166 -15.40 -4.60 -11.25
N HIS A 167 -14.29 -3.87 -11.12
CA HIS A 167 -12.97 -4.33 -11.55
C HIS A 167 -11.88 -3.82 -10.63
N GLY A 168 -10.76 -4.53 -10.63
CA GLY A 168 -9.58 -4.19 -9.84
C GLY A 168 -8.31 -4.58 -10.55
N GLY A 169 -7.19 -4.14 -10.01
CA GLY A 169 -5.88 -4.52 -10.51
C GLY A 169 -4.79 -4.14 -9.52
N PHE A 170 -3.60 -4.65 -9.77
CA PHE A 170 -2.42 -4.39 -8.97
C PHE A 170 -1.22 -4.10 -9.88
N GLY A 171 -0.25 -3.39 -9.32
CA GLY A 171 1.08 -3.23 -9.88
C GLY A 171 2.09 -3.95 -8.99
N LEU A 172 3.06 -4.60 -9.63
CA LEU A 172 4.20 -5.26 -8.98
C LEU A 172 5.47 -4.60 -9.50
N GLY A 173 6.36 -4.16 -8.60
CA GLY A 173 7.67 -3.70 -9.01
C GLY A 173 8.52 -4.90 -9.44
N PHE A 174 8.73 -5.10 -10.75
CA PHE A 174 9.45 -6.26 -11.25
C PHE A 174 10.88 -6.34 -10.68
N ASP A 175 11.62 -5.22 -10.66
CA ASP A 175 12.97 -5.18 -10.09
C ASP A 175 12.95 -5.44 -8.58
N ARG A 176 11.92 -4.95 -7.85
CA ARG A 176 11.73 -5.29 -6.43
C ARG A 176 11.41 -6.77 -6.22
N TYR A 177 10.66 -7.37 -7.13
CA TYR A 177 10.38 -8.80 -7.09
C TYR A 177 11.66 -9.62 -7.32
N VAL A 178 12.47 -9.26 -8.32
CA VAL A 178 13.78 -9.90 -8.53
C VAL A 178 14.66 -9.72 -7.29
N GLN A 179 14.75 -8.49 -6.77
CA GLN A 179 15.49 -8.16 -5.55
C GLN A 179 15.08 -9.05 -4.37
N PHE A 180 13.78 -9.22 -4.16
CA PHE A 180 13.20 -10.07 -3.13
C PHE A 180 13.57 -11.54 -3.34
N VAL A 181 13.36 -12.07 -4.56
CA VAL A 181 13.60 -13.49 -4.88
C VAL A 181 15.08 -13.86 -4.75
N THR A 182 15.99 -12.96 -5.14
CA THR A 182 17.44 -13.17 -5.06
C THR A 182 18.03 -12.75 -3.71
N ASN A 183 17.21 -12.20 -2.80
CA ASN A 183 17.64 -11.62 -1.52
C ASN A 183 18.76 -10.57 -1.68
N THR A 184 18.68 -9.75 -2.73
CA THR A 184 19.68 -8.73 -3.05
C THR A 184 19.43 -7.47 -2.22
N LYS A 185 20.45 -6.95 -1.53
CA LYS A 185 20.25 -5.80 -0.61
C LYS A 185 19.92 -4.49 -1.31
N ASN A 186 20.43 -4.27 -2.53
CA ASN A 186 20.23 -3.04 -3.27
C ASN A 186 19.53 -3.32 -4.60
N ILE A 187 18.44 -2.61 -4.87
CA ILE A 187 17.70 -2.73 -6.13
C ILE A 187 18.56 -2.41 -7.36
N ARG A 188 19.62 -1.62 -7.21
CA ARG A 188 20.55 -1.30 -8.31
C ARG A 188 21.34 -2.51 -8.81
N ASP A 189 21.52 -3.52 -7.96
CA ASP A 189 22.32 -4.71 -8.29
C ASP A 189 21.51 -5.74 -9.09
N VAL A 190 20.19 -5.52 -9.25
CA VAL A 190 19.31 -6.35 -10.10
C VAL A 190 18.93 -5.68 -11.42
N VAL A 191 19.42 -4.46 -11.67
CA VAL A 191 19.17 -3.69 -12.90
C VAL A 191 20.48 -3.47 -13.64
N LEU A 192 20.51 -3.76 -14.93
CA LEU A 192 21.74 -3.65 -15.73
C LEU A 192 22.27 -2.20 -15.80
N PHE A 193 21.38 -1.24 -16.05
CA PHE A 193 21.69 0.19 -16.12
C PHE A 193 20.67 0.99 -15.29
N PRO A 194 20.80 1.01 -13.94
CA PRO A 194 19.82 1.65 -13.08
C PRO A 194 19.74 3.15 -13.37
N ARG A 195 18.55 3.73 -13.28
CA ARG A 195 18.34 5.19 -13.40
C ARG A 195 17.82 5.73 -12.08
N TYR A 196 18.42 6.82 -11.60
CA TYR A 196 18.01 7.51 -10.38
C TYR A 196 18.50 8.95 -10.39
N PHE A 197 18.13 9.76 -9.40
CA PHE A 197 18.54 11.16 -9.30
C PHE A 197 20.07 11.30 -9.44
N ASN A 198 20.50 12.18 -10.35
CA ASN A 198 21.91 12.39 -10.73
C ASN A 198 22.63 11.18 -11.35
N HIS A 199 21.91 10.20 -11.92
CA HIS A 199 22.53 9.04 -12.59
C HIS A 199 21.77 8.62 -13.86
N CYS A 200 22.32 9.01 -15.02
CA CYS A 200 21.78 8.75 -16.35
C CYS A 200 22.90 8.73 -17.41
N LEU A 201 23.92 7.87 -17.23
CA LEU A 201 25.18 7.96 -17.98
C LEU A 201 25.18 7.30 -19.39
N TYR A 202 24.01 6.96 -19.93
CA TYR A 202 23.86 6.34 -21.25
C TYR A 202 22.64 6.88 -21.97
#